data_AF-A0A930R3U9-F1
#
_entry.id   AF-A0A930R3U9-F1
#
_cell.length_a   1.000
_cell.length_b   1.000
_cell.length_c   1.000
_cell.angle_alpha   90.00
_cell.angle_beta   90.00
_cell.angle_gamma   90.00
#
_symmetry.space_group_name_H-M   'P 1'
#
loop_
_entity.id
_entity.type
_entity.pdbx_description
1 polymer ?
#
loop_
_entity_poly.entity_id
_entity_poly.type
_entity_poly.pdbx_seq_one_letter_code
_entity_poly.pdbx_strand_id
1 'polypeptide(L)'
;AQVILPLLQRWKRQQAKNELYYGEDYFYNYIVPAKDYQGRDIRKIVSLEKGYPTPGPRIDIICTQPNGKYIKPTTLGYQCKRIRELGVHDFDFHCMRHTNLTMLGESQAAPNDIMARAGHSDYDTTLRYIENRPEMQEVPVQIISDKVKNVL
;
A
#
# COMPACT_ATOMS: atom_id res chain seq x y z
N ALA A 1 2.45 4.74 14.05
CA ALA A 1 3.81 4.49 13.53
C ALA A 1 4.50 3.24 14.12
N GLN A 2 4.13 2.79 15.33
CA GLN A 2 4.83 1.70 16.05
C GLN A 2 4.94 0.36 15.31
N VAL A 3 4.03 0.01 14.39
CA VAL A 3 4.08 -1.28 13.66
C VAL A 3 4.80 -1.17 12.32
N ILE A 4 4.54 -0.10 11.55
CA ILE A 4 5.06 0.02 10.18
C ILE A 4 6.58 0.23 10.18
N LEU A 5 7.10 1.12 11.03
CA LEU A 5 8.52 1.45 11.02
C LEU A 5 9.41 0.22 11.31
N PRO A 6 9.14 -0.60 12.35
CA PRO A 6 9.88 -1.85 12.55
C PRO A 6 9.77 -2.84 11.39
N LEU A 7 8.60 -2.93 10.73
CA LEU A 7 8.42 -3.78 9.55
C LEU A 7 9.31 -3.30 8.38
N LEU A 8 9.35 -2.00 8.12
CA LEU A 8 10.20 -1.42 7.08
C LEU A 8 11.69 -1.62 7.39
N GLN A 9 12.09 -1.43 8.65
CA GLN A 9 13.48 -1.68 9.09
C GLN A 9 13.86 -3.16 8.98
N ARG A 10 12.95 -4.07 9.35
CA ARG A 10 13.14 -5.50 9.17
C ARG A 10 13.30 -5.85 7.70
N TRP A 11 12.46 -5.29 6.83
CA TRP A 11 12.56 -5.50 5.40
C TRP A 11 13.87 -4.95 4.82
N LYS A 12 14.31 -3.76 5.22
CA LYS A 12 15.60 -3.19 4.79
C LYS A 12 16.79 -4.09 5.19
N ARG A 13 16.76 -4.67 6.40
CA ARG A 13 17.75 -5.69 6.81
C ARG A 13 17.67 -6.95 5.93
N GLN A 14 16.47 -7.38 5.56
CA GLN A 14 16.29 -8.52 4.67
C GLN A 14 16.80 -8.21 3.25
N GLN A 15 16.61 -6.99 2.74
CA GLN A 15 17.16 -6.57 1.46
C GLN A 15 18.68 -6.70 1.43
N ALA A 16 19.38 -6.28 2.49
CA ALA A 16 20.84 -6.43 2.60
C ALA A 16 21.29 -7.90 2.60
N LYS A 17 20.55 -8.78 3.29
CA LYS A 17 20.81 -10.23 3.27
C LYS A 17 20.58 -10.82 1.88
N ASN A 18 19.51 -10.40 1.20
CA ASN A 18 19.21 -10.87 -0.14
C ASN A 18 20.27 -10.38 -1.14
N GLU A 19 20.72 -9.14 -1.02
CA GLU A 19 21.79 -8.58 -1.86
C GLU A 19 23.07 -9.40 -1.76
N LEU A 20 23.45 -9.81 -0.54
CA LEU A 20 24.57 -10.73 -0.35
C LEU A 20 24.31 -12.12 -0.95
N TYR A 21 23.10 -12.65 -0.79
CA TYR A 21 22.72 -13.99 -1.25
C TYR A 21 22.71 -14.10 -2.78
N TYR A 22 22.11 -13.13 -3.48
CA TYR A 22 22.02 -13.12 -4.95
C TYR A 22 23.30 -12.60 -5.62
N GLY A 23 24.16 -11.88 -4.89
CA GLY A 23 25.45 -11.42 -5.42
C GLY A 23 25.29 -10.54 -6.67
N GLU A 24 25.91 -10.96 -7.77
CA GLU A 24 25.87 -10.23 -9.06
C GLU A 24 24.50 -10.30 -9.76
N ASP A 25 23.70 -11.33 -9.47
CA ASP A 25 22.33 -11.50 -9.99
C ASP A 25 21.31 -10.63 -9.23
N TYR A 26 21.75 -9.89 -8.21
CA TYR A 26 20.89 -8.94 -7.52
C TYR A 26 20.62 -7.71 -8.39
N PHE A 27 19.37 -7.25 -8.40
CA PHE A 27 18.96 -6.10 -9.19
C PHE A 27 19.09 -4.79 -8.40
N TYR A 28 19.80 -3.83 -8.98
CA TYR A 28 19.76 -2.44 -8.58
C TYR A 28 18.71 -1.66 -9.37
N ASN A 29 18.14 -0.63 -8.75
CA ASN A 29 17.09 0.18 -9.33
C ASN A 29 17.64 1.57 -9.66
N TYR A 30 17.23 2.12 -10.79
CA TYR A 30 17.70 3.40 -11.32
C TYR A 30 16.54 4.21 -11.88
N ILE A 31 16.67 5.54 -11.82
CA ILE A 31 15.77 6.46 -12.53
C ILE A 31 16.42 6.84 -13.85
N VAL A 32 15.75 6.54 -14.95
CA VAL A 32 16.23 6.88 -16.29
C VAL A 32 15.21 7.77 -17.02
N PRO A 33 15.68 8.71 -17.87
CA PRO A 33 14.78 9.43 -18.77
C PRO A 33 14.17 8.45 -19.77
N ALA A 34 12.88 8.64 -20.06
CA ALA A 34 12.13 7.86 -21.02
C ALA A 34 11.09 8.76 -21.69
N LYS A 35 10.46 8.27 -22.76
CA LYS A 35 9.32 8.90 -23.39
C LYS A 35 8.06 8.09 -23.11
N ASP A 36 6.93 8.75 -22.90
CA ASP A 36 5.63 8.08 -22.85
C ASP A 36 5.11 7.74 -24.27
N TYR A 37 3.93 7.13 -24.35
CA TYR A 37 3.29 6.78 -25.63
C TYR A 37 2.91 7.99 -26.48
N GLN A 38 2.92 9.20 -25.91
CA GLN A 38 2.66 10.48 -26.59
C GLN A 38 3.95 11.25 -26.88
N GLY A 39 5.13 10.67 -26.63
CA GLY A 39 6.43 11.32 -26.85
C GLY A 39 6.83 12.37 -25.81
N ARG A 40 6.12 12.46 -24.68
CA ARG A 40 6.43 13.38 -23.59
C ARG A 40 7.55 12.81 -22.71
N ASP A 41 8.41 13.68 -22.20
CA ASP A 41 9.49 13.29 -21.29
C ASP A 41 8.94 12.81 -19.94
N ILE A 42 9.33 11.59 -19.58
CA ILE A 42 8.99 10.97 -18.30
C ILE A 42 10.23 10.38 -17.66
N ARG A 43 10.15 10.12 -16.35
CA ARG A 43 11.16 9.37 -15.61
C ARG A 43 10.63 7.98 -15.31
N LYS A 44 11.40 6.95 -15.62
CA LYS A 44 11.01 5.56 -15.39
C LYS A 44 12.00 4.88 -14.46
N ILE A 45 11.47 4.04 -13.57
CA ILE A 45 12.27 3.13 -12.76
C ILE A 45 12.60 1.89 -13.58
N VAL A 46 13.89 1.60 -13.70
CA VAL A 46 14.42 0.40 -14.35
C VAL A 46 15.26 -0.37 -13.33
N SER A 47 15.14 -1.69 -13.37
CA SER A 47 15.94 -2.60 -12.54
C SER A 47 16.93 -3.33 -13.44
N LEU A 48 18.22 -3.27 -13.12
CA LEU A 48 19.30 -3.95 -13.84
C LEU A 48 20.10 -4.79 -12.84
N GLU A 49 20.58 -5.95 -13.27
CA GLU A 49 21.48 -6.80 -12.49
C GLU A 49 22.76 -6.02 -12.16
N LYS A 50 23.30 -6.28 -10.96
CA LYS A 50 24.44 -5.57 -10.39
C LYS A 50 25.69 -5.66 -11.28
N GLY A 51 25.86 -6.77 -11.99
CA GLY A 51 26.97 -6.97 -12.92
C GLY A 51 26.91 -6.12 -14.20
N TYR A 52 25.79 -5.46 -14.51
CA TYR A 52 25.65 -4.63 -15.72
C TYR A 52 26.15 -3.19 -15.51
N PRO A 53 26.60 -2.52 -16.59
CA PRO A 53 26.96 -1.10 -16.53
C PRO A 53 25.84 -0.23 -15.95
N THR A 54 26.20 0.63 -15.01
CA THR A 54 25.24 1.49 -14.32
C THR A 54 24.77 2.65 -15.21
N PRO A 55 23.45 2.89 -15.35
CA PRO A 55 22.91 4.02 -16.10
C PRO A 55 22.88 5.32 -15.28
N GLY A 56 23.25 5.29 -13.99
CA GLY A 56 23.21 6.45 -13.10
C GLY A 56 23.29 6.11 -11.61
N PRO A 57 22.92 7.02 -10.71
CA PRO A 57 22.89 6.72 -9.28
C PRO A 57 21.82 5.67 -8.95
N ARG A 58 22.20 4.65 -8.18
CA ARG A 58 21.27 3.66 -7.60
C ARG A 58 20.25 4.37 -6.71
N ILE A 59 18.99 3.96 -6.82
CA ILE A 59 17.92 4.36 -5.89
C ILE A 59 17.54 3.21 -4.97
N ASP A 60 17.42 3.53 -3.69
CA ASP A 60 17.09 2.58 -2.64
C ASP A 60 15.58 2.50 -2.42
N ILE A 61 14.93 1.63 -3.20
CA ILE A 61 13.50 1.38 -3.08
C ILE A 61 13.23 0.36 -1.97
N ILE A 62 12.19 0.62 -1.18
CA ILE A 62 11.72 -0.30 -0.14
C ILE A 62 10.97 -1.49 -0.76
N CYS A 63 9.98 -1.24 -1.62
CA CYS A 63 9.15 -2.30 -2.21
C CYS A 63 9.86 -3.00 -3.38
N THR A 64 10.68 -3.99 -3.06
CA THR A 64 11.43 -4.82 -4.01
C THR A 64 11.06 -6.29 -3.86
N GLN A 65 11.30 -7.07 -4.91
CA GLN A 65 11.31 -8.53 -4.85
C GLN A 65 12.55 -9.00 -4.06
N PRO A 66 12.62 -10.30 -3.69
CA PRO A 66 13.80 -10.84 -3.01
C PRO A 66 15.11 -10.56 -3.77
N ASN A 67 15.11 -10.69 -5.10
CA ASN A 67 16.26 -10.39 -5.96
C ASN A 67 16.53 -8.88 -6.17
N GLY A 68 15.86 -7.96 -5.46
CA GLY A 68 16.11 -6.52 -5.56
C GLY A 68 15.31 -5.78 -6.65
N LYS A 69 14.62 -6.52 -7.52
CA LYS A 69 13.82 -5.92 -8.61
C LYS A 69 12.65 -5.11 -8.06
N TYR A 70 12.42 -3.91 -8.57
CA TYR A 70 11.31 -3.05 -8.17
C TYR A 70 9.95 -3.73 -8.42
N ILE A 71 9.07 -3.70 -7.42
CA ILE A 71 7.68 -4.17 -7.54
C ILE A 71 6.82 -3.05 -8.12
N LYS A 72 6.33 -3.24 -9.34
CA LYS A 72 5.38 -2.34 -9.99
C LYS A 72 3.95 -2.72 -9.57
N PRO A 73 2.97 -1.80 -9.65
CA PRO A 73 1.56 -2.16 -9.44
C PRO A 73 1.12 -3.35 -10.31
N THR A 74 1.58 -3.41 -11.56
CA THR A 74 1.30 -4.52 -12.48
C THR A 74 1.91 -5.86 -12.04
N THR A 75 3.00 -5.84 -11.25
CA THR A 75 3.63 -7.06 -10.70
C THR A 75 2.68 -7.82 -9.77
N LEU A 76 1.71 -7.14 -9.16
CA LEU A 76 0.74 -7.76 -8.25
C LEU A 76 -0.43 -8.42 -8.98
N GLY A 77 -0.52 -8.29 -10.32
CA GLY A 77 -1.62 -8.85 -11.11
C GLY A 77 -1.76 -10.37 -10.98
N TYR A 78 -0.63 -11.10 -10.92
CA TYR A 78 -0.65 -12.55 -10.69
C TYR A 78 -1.22 -12.92 -9.32
N GLN A 79 -0.82 -12.21 -8.26
CA GLN A 79 -1.33 -12.45 -6.92
C GLN A 79 -2.83 -12.13 -6.83
N CYS A 80 -3.28 -11.04 -7.44
CA CYS A 80 -4.70 -10.70 -7.54
C CYS A 80 -5.48 -11.80 -8.28
N LYS A 81 -4.93 -12.35 -9.37
CA LYS A 81 -5.54 -13.47 -10.09
C LYS A 81 -5.69 -14.70 -9.19
N ARG A 82 -4.65 -15.08 -8.44
CA ARG A 82 -4.70 -16.21 -7.51
C ARG A 82 -5.75 -16.02 -6.42
N ILE A 83 -5.88 -14.80 -5.88
CA ILE A 83 -6.92 -14.48 -4.89
C ILE A 83 -8.33 -14.63 -5.48
N ARG A 84 -8.54 -14.20 -6.74
CA ARG A 84 -9.81 -14.42 -7.43
C ARG A 84 -10.14 -15.91 -7.61
N GLU A 85 -9.14 -16.72 -7.91
CA GLU A 85 -9.28 -18.18 -8.04
C GLU A 85 -9.55 -18.89 -6.69
N LEU A 86 -9.29 -18.24 -5.55
CA LEU A 86 -9.67 -18.70 -4.22
C LEU A 86 -11.11 -18.33 -3.82
N GLY A 87 -11.88 -17.69 -4.71
CA GLY A 87 -13.29 -17.36 -4.50
C GLY A 87 -13.55 -15.89 -4.13
N VAL A 88 -12.52 -15.05 -4.02
CA VAL A 88 -12.71 -13.60 -3.85
C VAL A 88 -12.89 -12.95 -5.21
N HIS A 89 -14.11 -13.02 -5.74
CA HIS A 89 -14.46 -12.45 -7.04
C HIS A 89 -14.21 -10.93 -7.12
N ASP A 90 -13.94 -10.42 -8.32
CA ASP A 90 -13.71 -8.99 -8.61
C ASP A 90 -12.59 -8.31 -7.79
N PHE A 91 -11.64 -9.10 -7.27
CA PHE A 91 -10.53 -8.58 -6.48
C PHE A 91 -9.42 -7.97 -7.35
N ASP A 92 -9.04 -6.72 -7.06
CA ASP A 92 -7.79 -6.11 -7.48
C ASP A 92 -7.01 -5.54 -6.28
N PHE A 93 -5.82 -4.99 -6.52
CA PHE A 93 -5.00 -4.46 -5.42
C PHE A 93 -5.63 -3.24 -4.73
N HIS A 94 -6.49 -2.49 -5.41
CA HIS A 94 -7.19 -1.33 -4.85
C HIS A 94 -8.27 -1.75 -3.84
N CYS A 95 -8.82 -2.97 -3.95
CA CYS A 95 -9.72 -3.54 -2.94
C CYS A 95 -9.11 -3.50 -1.53
N MET A 96 -7.80 -3.75 -1.38
CA MET A 96 -7.12 -3.70 -0.08
C MET A 96 -7.18 -2.30 0.55
N ARG A 97 -7.12 -1.26 -0.28
CA ARG A 97 -7.29 0.12 0.18
C ARG A 97 -8.73 0.38 0.61
N HIS A 98 -9.72 -0.08 -0.16
CA HIS A 98 -11.12 0.01 0.23
C HIS A 98 -11.36 -0.68 1.58
N THR A 99 -10.91 -1.93 1.77
CA THR A 99 -11.02 -2.64 3.05
C THR A 99 -10.42 -1.84 4.21
N ASN A 100 -9.21 -1.30 4.03
CA ASN A 100 -8.54 -0.51 5.06
C ASN A 100 -9.29 0.81 5.39
N LEU A 101 -9.95 1.46 4.43
CA LEU A 101 -10.78 2.64 4.69
C LEU A 101 -12.12 2.28 5.32
N THR A 102 -12.76 1.19 4.88
CA THR A 102 -13.96 0.64 5.48
C THR A 102 -13.75 0.28 6.95
N MET A 103 -12.63 -0.38 7.29
CA MET A 103 -12.30 -0.70 8.69
C MET A 103 -12.16 0.55 9.57
N LEU A 104 -11.67 1.67 9.00
CA LEU A 104 -11.61 2.94 9.73
C LEU A 104 -13.00 3.54 9.96
N GLY A 105 -13.86 3.48 8.95
CA GLY A 105 -15.24 3.92 9.08
C GLY A 105 -16.00 3.08 10.11
N GLU A 106 -15.87 1.76 10.07
CA GLU A 106 -16.44 0.82 11.05
C GLU A 106 -15.91 1.08 12.47
N SER A 107 -14.65 1.53 12.60
CA SER A 107 -14.07 1.95 13.88
C SER A 107 -14.49 3.36 14.34
N GLN A 108 -15.41 4.01 13.62
CA GLN A 108 -15.87 5.38 13.85
C GLN A 108 -14.76 6.43 13.90
N ALA A 109 -13.69 6.24 13.11
CA ALA A 109 -12.68 7.27 12.96
C ALA A 109 -13.28 8.55 12.37
N ALA A 110 -12.75 9.72 12.75
CA ALA A 110 -13.27 10.98 12.27
C ALA A 110 -13.14 11.06 10.73
N PRO A 111 -14.16 11.56 10.01
CA PRO A 111 -14.12 11.66 8.56
C PRO A 111 -12.88 12.37 8.01
N ASN A 112 -12.44 13.44 8.67
CA ASN A 112 -11.24 14.19 8.29
C ASN A 112 -9.96 13.35 8.39
N ASP A 113 -9.86 12.45 9.37
CA ASP A 113 -8.71 11.55 9.53
C ASP A 113 -8.71 10.47 8.44
N ILE A 114 -9.89 9.96 8.10
CA ILE A 114 -10.07 9.01 7.00
C ILE A 114 -9.69 9.68 5.68
N MET A 115 -10.16 10.91 5.44
CA MET A 115 -9.82 11.72 4.25
C MET A 115 -8.31 11.94 4.15
N ALA A 116 -7.67 12.40 5.24
CA ALA A 116 -6.24 12.66 5.25
C ALA A 116 -5.42 11.39 4.99
N ARG A 117 -5.83 10.27 5.60
CA ARG A 117 -5.16 8.96 5.39
C ARG A 117 -5.40 8.39 4.00
N ALA A 118 -6.57 8.64 3.43
CA ALA A 118 -6.88 8.28 2.06
C ALA A 118 -6.16 9.21 1.07
N GLY A 119 -5.99 10.49 1.38
CA GLY A 119 -5.63 11.52 0.40
C GLY A 119 -6.81 11.90 -0.50
N HIS A 120 -8.05 11.86 0.02
CA HIS A 120 -9.21 12.35 -0.71
C HIS A 120 -9.31 13.86 -0.55
N SER A 121 -9.48 14.57 -1.67
CA SER A 121 -9.75 16.01 -1.68
C SER A 121 -11.23 16.32 -1.47
N ASP A 122 -12.10 15.35 -1.70
CA ASP A 122 -13.54 15.48 -1.67
C ASP A 122 -14.16 14.57 -0.58
N TYR A 123 -15.16 15.12 0.10
CA TYR A 123 -15.81 14.48 1.23
C TYR A 123 -16.73 13.34 0.77
N ASP A 124 -17.43 13.50 -0.34
CA ASP A 124 -18.38 12.50 -0.85
C ASP A 124 -17.67 11.18 -1.18
N THR A 125 -16.45 11.28 -1.72
CA THR A 125 -15.58 10.11 -1.95
C THR A 125 -15.28 9.33 -0.66
N THR A 126 -15.23 10.00 0.49
CA THR A 126 -14.97 9.39 1.80
C THR A 126 -16.24 8.91 2.48
N LEU A 127 -17.37 9.56 2.23
CA LEU A 127 -18.65 9.25 2.84
C LEU A 127 -19.05 7.78 2.63
N ARG A 128 -18.74 7.21 1.45
CA ARG A 128 -18.95 5.78 1.14
C ARG A 128 -18.38 4.78 2.17
N TYR A 129 -17.33 5.15 2.91
CA TYR A 129 -16.73 4.27 3.92
C TYR A 129 -17.33 4.44 5.32
N ILE A 130 -18.11 5.50 5.52
CA ILE A 130 -18.64 5.93 6.83
C ILE A 130 -20.17 5.77 6.85
N GLU A 131 -20.80 5.65 5.68
CA GLU A 131 -22.24 5.52 5.54
C GLU A 131 -22.84 4.34 6.31
N ASN A 132 -24.07 4.57 6.79
CA ASN A 132 -24.88 3.74 7.68
C ASN A 132 -24.89 2.24 7.33
N ARG A 133 -23.94 1.51 7.89
CA ARG A 133 -24.01 0.06 8.01
C ARG A 133 -24.73 -0.31 9.30
N PRO A 134 -25.62 -1.31 9.32
CA PRO A 134 -26.28 -1.76 10.54
C PRO A 134 -25.30 -2.00 11.71
N GLU A 135 -24.13 -2.56 11.41
CA GLU A 135 -23.07 -2.87 12.37
C GLU A 135 -22.47 -1.60 13.01
N MET A 136 -22.55 -0.46 12.32
CA MET A 136 -22.07 0.83 12.83
C MET A 136 -23.08 1.53 13.75
N GLN A 137 -24.32 1.04 13.85
CA GLN A 137 -25.35 1.61 14.72
C GLN A 137 -25.23 1.12 16.17
N GLU A 138 -24.55 0.01 16.42
CA GLU A 138 -24.36 -0.53 17.77
C GLU A 138 -23.38 0.31 18.60
N VAL A 139 -22.32 0.82 17.96
CA VAL A 139 -21.26 1.57 18.64
C VAL A 139 -21.77 2.88 19.29
N PRO A 140 -22.56 3.73 18.60
CA PRO A 140 -23.15 4.92 19.22
C PRO A 140 -24.06 4.59 20.41
N VAL A 141 -24.85 3.51 20.30
CA VAL A 141 -25.73 3.05 21.38
C VAL A 141 -24.91 2.65 22.60
N GLN A 142 -23.81 1.91 22.39
CA GLN A 142 -22.90 1.52 23.46
C GLN A 142 -22.23 2.73 24.13
N ILE A 143 -21.72 3.68 23.33
CA ILE A 143 -21.10 4.91 23.84
C ILE A 143 -22.09 5.71 24.71
N ILE A 144 -23.34 5.85 24.26
CA ILE A 144 -24.39 6.54 25.01
C ILE A 144 -24.72 5.76 26.29
N SER A 145 -24.92 4.45 26.20
CA SER A 145 -25.21 3.57 27.35
C SER A 145 -24.15 3.69 28.44
N ASP A 146 -22.87 3.65 28.06
CA ASP A 146 -21.75 3.76 29.00
C ASP A 146 -21.63 5.15 29.62
N LYS A 147 -21.92 6.22 28.87
CA LYS A 147 -21.98 7.57 29.46
C LYS A 147 -23.13 7.72 30.44
N VAL A 148 -24.32 7.20 30.10
CA VAL A 148 -25.51 7.29 30.96
C VAL A 148 -25.33 6.50 32.26
N LYS A 149 -24.69 5.32 32.21
CA LYS A 149 -24.35 4.51 33.40
C LYS A 149 -23.41 5.22 34.39
N ASN A 150 -22.64 6.21 33.95
CA ASN A 150 -21.75 6.98 34.83
C ASN A 150 -22.41 8.25 35.40
N VAL A 151 -23.65 8.54 34.96
CA VAL A 151 -24.43 9.71 35.40
C VAL A 151 -25.59 9.29 36.31
N LEU A 152 -26.04 8.04 36.21
CA LEU A 152 -26.97 7.37 37.13
C LEU A 152 -26.20 6.62 38.21
#